data_AF-A0A522K8V1-F1
#
_entry.id   AF-A0A522K8V1-F1
#
_cell.length_a   1.000
_cell.length_b   1.000
_cell.length_c   1.000
_cell.angle_alpha   90.00
_cell.angle_beta   90.00
_cell.angle_gamma   90.00
#
_symmetry.space_group_name_H-M   'P 1'
#
loop_
_entity.id
_entity.type
_entity.pdbx_description
1 polymer ?
#
loop_
_entity_poly.entity_id
_entity_poly.type
_entity_poly.pdbx_seq_one_letter_code
_entity_poly.pdbx_strand_id
1 'polypeptide(L)' 'APNGVWLAMKGRDPADELPGVPAGFALRGIYALAVPGLEAERRLVVLGRSDA' A
#
# COMPACT_ATOMS: atom_id res chain seq x y z
N ALA A 1 -12.92 -8.10 -11.15
CA ALA A 1 -12.45 -9.13 -10.19
C ALA A 1 -12.95 -8.77 -8.79
N PRO A 2 -13.79 -9.60 -8.15
CA PRO A 2 -14.37 -9.30 -6.83
C PRO A 2 -13.32 -9.10 -5.73
N ASN A 3 -12.21 -9.85 -5.78
CA ASN A 3 -11.13 -9.82 -4.78
C ASN A 3 -9.89 -9.06 -5.28
N GLY A 4 -10.09 -8.06 -6.14
CA GLY A 4 -8.98 -7.26 -6.66
C GLY A 4 -8.29 -6.47 -5.55
N VAL A 5 -6.96 -6.42 -5.61
CA VAL A 5 -6.14 -5.58 -4.74
C VAL A 5 -5.30 -4.62 -5.57
N TRP A 6 -5.02 -3.45 -5.01
CA TRP A 6 -4.08 -2.48 -5.56
C TRP A 6 -2.78 -2.53 -4.78
N LEU A 7 -1.68 -2.53 -5.52
CA LEU A 7 -0.33 -2.57 -4.99
C LEU A 7 0.36 -1.27 -5.37
N ALA A 8 0.77 -0.48 -4.37
CA ALA A 8 1.50 0.76 -4.59
C ALA A 8 2.87 0.70 -3.90
N MET A 9 3.93 0.81 -4.68
CA MET A 9 5.30 0.91 -4.17
C MET A 9 5.61 2.36 -3.81
N LYS A 10 6.11 2.58 -2.60
CA LYS A 10 6.44 3.89 -2.04
C LYS A 10 7.88 3.90 -1.54
N GLY A 11 8.56 5.04 -1.67
CA GLY A 11 9.93 5.22 -1.18
C GLY A 11 10.01 5.71 0.28
N ARG A 12 8.87 6.04 0.90
CA ARG A 12 8.75 6.64 2.24
C ARG A 12 7.60 6.01 3.00
N ASP A 13 7.48 6.30 4.29
CA ASP A 13 6.30 5.91 5.08
C ASP A 13 5.02 6.55 4.48
N PRO A 14 4.01 5.76 4.10
CA PRO A 14 2.79 6.27 3.47
C PRO A 14 1.78 6.84 4.48
N ALA A 15 2.10 6.92 5.78
CA ALA A 15 1.19 7.39 6.83
C ALA A 15 0.45 8.69 6.46
N ASP A 16 1.15 9.65 5.83
CA ASP A 16 0.59 10.95 5.43
C ASP A 16 -0.39 10.85 4.24
N GLU A 17 -0.34 9.78 3.45
CA GLU A 17 -1.18 9.56 2.26
C GLU A 17 -2.41 8.69 2.54
N LEU A 18 -2.42 7.95 3.66
CA LEU A 18 -3.54 7.10 4.06
C LEU A 18 -4.88 7.85 4.24
N PRO A 19 -4.93 9.13 4.68
CA PRO A 19 -6.18 9.89 4.73
C PRO A 19 -6.82 10.12 3.35
N GLY A 20 -6.08 9.95 2.26
CA GLY A 20 -6.56 10.11 0.88
C GLY A 20 -7.18 8.85 0.26
N VAL A 21 -7.27 7.73 0.99
CA VAL A 21 -7.87 6.50 0.46
C VAL A 21 -9.37 6.71 0.22
N PRO A 22 -9.88 6.49 -1.01
CA PRO A 22 -11.29 6.67 -1.31
C PRO A 22 -12.20 5.75 -0.49
N ALA A 23 -13.42 6.21 -0.21
CA ALA A 23 -14.45 5.39 0.42
C ALA A 23 -14.70 4.10 -0.40
N GLY A 24 -14.89 2.98 0.30
CA GLY A 24 -15.02 1.66 -0.32
C GLY A 24 -13.71 0.90 -0.55
N PHE A 25 -12.58 1.49 -0.14
CA PHE A 25 -11.29 0.81 -0.05
C PHE A 25 -10.73 0.84 1.37
N ALA A 26 -10.03 -0.22 1.74
CA ALA A 26 -9.39 -0.37 3.04
C ALA A 26 -7.91 -0.71 2.86
N LEU A 27 -7.09 -0.18 3.77
CA LEU A 27 -5.70 -0.60 3.92
C LEU A 27 -5.68 -2.05 4.42
N ARG A 28 -5.09 -2.93 3.62
CA ARG A 28 -4.91 -4.34 3.97
C ARG A 28 -3.51 -4.62 4.52
N GLY A 29 -2.53 -3.77 4.21
CA GLY A 29 -1.20 -3.84 4.82
C GLY A 29 -0.20 -2.86 4.24
N ILE A 30 0.87 -2.63 5.00
CA ILE A 30 2.07 -1.91 4.56
C ILE A 30 3.26 -2.81 4.89
N TYR A 31 4.08 -3.12 3.89
CA TYR A 31 5.23 -3.99 4.04
C TYR A 31 6.51 -3.25 3.68
N ALA A 32 7.51 -3.26 4.56
CA ALA A 32 8.85 -2.82 4.20
C ALA A 32 9.48 -3.85 3.25
N LEU A 33 10.15 -3.38 2.20
CA LEU A 33 10.81 -4.22 1.20
C LEU A 33 12.31 -3.98 1.24
N ALA A 34 13.08 -5.06 1.36
CA ALA A 34 14.50 -5.06 1.05
C ALA A 34 14.67 -5.32 -0.45
N VAL A 35 15.09 -4.30 -1.21
CA VAL A 35 15.29 -4.43 -2.66
C VAL A 35 16.77 -4.64 -2.94
N PRO A 36 17.18 -5.76 -3.56
CA PRO A 36 18.58 -6.03 -3.85
C PRO A 36 19.22 -4.93 -4.70
N GLY A 37 20.39 -4.45 -4.28
CA GLY A 37 21.16 -3.42 -5.00
C GLY A 37 20.62 -2.00 -4.85
N LEU A 38 19.66 -1.76 -3.94
CA LEU A 38 19.09 -0.45 -3.69
C LEU A 38 19.28 -0.06 -2.22
N GLU A 39 20.17 0.90 -1.99
CA GLU A 39 20.44 1.50 -0.67
C GLU A 39 19.39 2.57 -0.32
N ALA A 40 18.10 2.20 -0.38
CA ALA A 40 17.00 3.10 -0.05
C ALA A 40 15.77 2.33 0.44
N GLU A 41 14.98 2.95 1.30
CA GLU A 41 13.74 2.37 1.81
C GLU A 41 12.71 2.17 0.70
N ARG A 42 12.06 1.00 0.72
CA ARG A 42 10.88 0.73 -0.10
C ARG A 42 9.79 0.14 0.76
N ARG A 43 8.57 0.55 0.46
CA ARG A 43 7.37 0.04 1.10
C ARG A 43 6.35 -0.34 0.05
N LEU A 44 5.59 -1.39 0.32
CA LEU A 44 4.46 -1.82 -0.48
C LEU A 44 3.18 -1.59 0.31
N VAL A 45 2.30 -0.75 -0.25
CA VAL A 45 0.95 -0.55 0.28
C VAL A 45 0.00 -1.47 -0.46
N VAL A 46 -0.80 -2.20 0.29
CA VAL A 46 -1.84 -3.08 -0.24
C VAL A 46 -3.20 -2.51 0.13
N LEU A 47 -3.98 -2.15 -0.89
CA LEU A 47 -5.36 -1.72 -0.74
C LEU A 47 -6.28 -2.79 -1.33
N GLY A 48 -7.42 -3.02 -0.69
CA GLY A 48 -8.49 -3.84 -1.23
C GLY A 48 -9.82 -3.12 -1.06
N ARG A 49 -10.87 -3.62 -1.70
CA ARG A 49 -12.22 -3.13 -1.40
C ARG A 49 -12.50 -3.31 0.09
N SER A 50 -13.11 -2.33 0.74
CA SER A 50 -13.71 -2.53 2.05
C SER A 50 -14.87 -3.50 1.87
N ASP A 51 -14.90 -4.58 2.65
CA ASP A 51 -16.08 -5.43 2.69
C ASP A 51 -17.21 -4.56 3.28
N ALA A 52 -18.32 -4.45 2.54
CA ALA A 52 -19.46 -3.62 2.90
C ALA A 52 -20.18 -4.16 4.14
#